data_AF-A0A257NRP6-F1
#
_entry.id   AF-A0A257NRP6-F1
#
_cell.length_a   1.000
_cell.length_b   1.000
_cell.length_c   1.000
_cell.angle_alpha   90.00
_cell.angle_beta   90.00
_cell.angle_gamma   90.00
#
_symmetry.space_group_name_H-M   'P 1'
#
loop_
_entity.id
_entity.type
_entity.pdbx_description
1 polymer ?
#
loop_
_entity_poly.entity_id
_entity_poly.type
_entity_poly.pdbx_seq_one_letter_code
_entity_poly.pdbx_strand_id
1 'polypeptide(L)' 'AAQAVDPYELTPAYEYSYNEKEGKVEVTETPWTVPDEDGVPSYSLLPAAVVVGLIKQIPGALHL' A
#
# COMPACT_ATOMS: atom_id res chain seq x y z
N ALA A 1 -1.74 -15.07 -18.59
CA ALA A 1 -1.41 -13.66 -18.81
C ALA A 1 -1.29 -13.01 -17.44
N ALA A 2 -0.15 -12.41 -17.10
CA ALA A 2 -0.01 -11.69 -15.84
C ALA A 2 -0.95 -10.48 -15.88
N GLN A 3 -1.94 -10.45 -14.99
CA GLN A 3 -2.85 -9.32 -14.85
C GLN A 3 -1.98 -8.14 -14.40
N ALA A 4 -1.86 -7.10 -15.22
CA ALA A 4 -1.11 -5.91 -14.85
C ALA A 4 -1.85 -5.24 -13.69
N VAL A 5 -1.20 -5.13 -12.54
CA VAL A 5 -1.74 -4.44 -11.37
C VAL A 5 -1.78 -2.95 -11.69
N ASP A 6 -2.93 -2.31 -11.47
CA ASP A 6 -3.07 -0.88 -11.70
C ASP A 6 -2.19 -0.11 -10.69
N PRO A 7 -1.37 0.86 -11.12
CA PRO A 7 -0.59 1.68 -10.19
C PRO A 7 -1.41 2.34 -9.08
N TYR A 8 -2.70 2.63 -9.30
CA TYR A 8 -3.62 3.13 -8.27
C TYR A 8 -3.80 2.13 -7.12
N GLU A 9 -3.64 0.83 -7.38
CA GLU A 9 -3.81 -0.25 -6.41
C GLU A 9 -2.58 -0.51 -5.54
N LEU A 10 -1.47 0.19 -5.80
CA LEU A 10 -0.20 0.00 -5.10
C LEU A 10 0.00 1.09 -4.05
N THR A 11 0.04 0.69 -2.77
CA THR A 11 0.45 1.57 -1.68
C THR A 11 1.94 1.91 -1.82
N PRO A 12 2.35 3.19 -1.73
CA PRO A 12 3.75 3.53 -1.72
C PRO A 12 4.40 3.18 -0.37
N ALA A 13 5.61 2.64 -0.44
CA ALA A 13 6.56 2.49 0.63
C ALA A 13 7.66 3.56 0.46
N TYR A 14 8.14 4.09 1.59
CA TYR A 14 9.19 5.10 1.59
C TYR A 14 10.42 4.56 2.33
N GLU A 15 11.50 4.39 1.59
CA GLU A 15 12.82 4.02 2.12
C GLU A 15 13.70 5.26 2.23
N TYR A 16 14.36 5.41 3.37
CA TYR A 16 15.24 6.55 3.65
C TYR A 16 16.69 6.06 3.73
N SER A 17 17.56 6.68 2.94
CA SER A 17 19.02 6.47 3.02
C SER A 17 19.72 7.81 3.22
N TYR A 18 20.90 7.80 3.85
CA TYR A 18 21.71 9.01 4.00
C TYR A 18 22.84 8.99 2.98
N ASN A 19 22.85 9.98 2.09
CA ASN A 19 23.94 10.17 1.13
C ASN A 19 25.04 11.03 1.77
N GLU A 20 26.09 10.38 2.27
CA GLU A 20 27.21 11.06 2.93
C GLU A 20 27.98 12.01 2.01
N LYS A 21 28.00 11.77 0.69
CA LYS A 21 28.70 12.63 -0.27
C LYS A 21 27.97 13.95 -0.49
N GLU A 22 26.65 13.91 -0.49
CA GLU A 22 25.79 15.07 -0.70
C GLU A 22 25.30 15.69 0.61
N GLY A 23 25.51 15.04 1.75
CA GLY A 23 25.12 15.51 3.08
C GLY A 23 23.60 15.61 3.25
N LYS A 24 22.83 14.72 2.62
CA LYS A 24 21.36 14.78 2.62
C LYS A 24 20.72 13.40 2.76
N VAL A 25 19.48 13.38 3.24
CA VAL A 25 18.63 12.18 3.21
C VAL A 25 18.03 12.04 1.81
N GLU A 26 18.13 10.85 1.24
CA GLU A 26 17.45 10.44 0.02
C GLU A 26 16.21 9.62 0.39
N VAL A 27 15.12 9.86 -0.34
CA VAL A 27 13.86 9.13 -0.18
C VAL A 27 13.62 8.35 -1.46
N THR A 28 13.48 7.03 -1.34
CA THR A 28 13.12 6.15 -2.45
C THR A 28 11.68 5.68 -2.24
N GLU A 29 10.83 5.91 -3.23
CA GLU A 29 9.46 5.41 -3.24
C GLU A 29 9.39 4.09 -4.02
N THR A 30 8.90 3.04 -3.38
CA THR A 30 8.72 1.71 -3.98
C THR A 30 7.32 1.19 -3.68
N PRO A 31 6.71 0.34 -4.51
CA PRO A 31 5.43 -0.29 -4.16
C PRO A 31 5.56 -1.19 -2.93
N TRP A 32 4.70 -0.98 -1.94
CA TRP A 32 4.57 -1.88 -0.80
C TRP A 32 3.95 -3.22 -1.26
N THR A 33 4.81 -4.24 -1.35
CA THR A 33 4.45 -5.58 -1.81
C THR A 33 5.01 -6.60 -0.83
N VAL A 34 4.17 -7.53 -0.37
CA VAL A 34 4.54 -8.57 0.60
C VAL A 34 4.20 -9.94 0.02
N PRO A 35 5.10 -10.93 0.05
CA PRO A 35 4.76 -12.28 -0.41
C PRO A 35 3.77 -12.95 0.55
N ASP A 36 2.86 -13.77 0.02
CA ASP A 36 2.04 -14.67 0.81
C ASP A 36 2.80 -15.97 1.20
N GLU A 37 2.10 -16.91 1.82
CA GLU A 37 2.63 -18.21 2.27
C GLU A 37 3.21 -19.04 1.11
N ASP A 38 2.70 -18.86 -0.11
CA ASP A 38 3.15 -19.55 -1.33
C ASP A 38 4.21 -18.74 -2.10
N GLY A 39 4.63 -17.58 -1.57
CA GLY A 39 5.61 -16.68 -2.18
C GLY A 39 5.03 -15.79 -3.29
N VAL A 40 3.70 -15.74 -3.44
CA VAL A 40 3.04 -14.91 -4.45
C VAL A 40 2.94 -13.47 -3.96
N PRO A 41 3.28 -12.47 -4.80
CA PRO A 41 3.16 -11.06 -4.43
C PRO A 41 1.72 -10.68 -4.05
N SER A 42 1.55 -10.21 -2.81
CA SER A 42 0.33 -9.57 -2.32
C SER A 42 0.52 -8.06 -2.28
N TYR A 43 -0.46 -7.34 -2.82
CA TYR A 43 -0.45 -5.88 -2.91
C TYR A 43 -1.47 -5.31 -1.93
N SER A 44 -1.13 -4.17 -1.34
CA SER A 44 -2.06 -3.41 -0.51
C SER A 44 -2.45 -2.14 -1.24
N LEU A 45 -3.75 -1.87 -1.33
CA LEU A 45 -4.28 -0.58 -1.74
C LEU A 45 -4.26 0.35 -0.51
N LEU A 46 -4.14 1.67 -0.72
CA LEU A 46 -4.30 2.70 0.33
C LEU A 46 -5.67 3.40 0.21
N PRO A 47 -6.84 2.71 0.36
CA PRO A 47 -8.10 3.31 -0.03
C PRO A 47 -8.78 3.96 1.17
N ALA A 48 -8.18 5.02 1.71
CA ALA A 48 -8.69 5.71 2.89
C ALA A 48 -10.20 6.05 2.76
N ALA A 49 -10.63 6.53 1.59
CA ALA A 49 -12.03 6.83 1.32
C ALA A 49 -12.94 5.58 1.35
N VAL A 50 -12.48 4.45 0.80
CA VAL A 50 -13.25 3.19 0.78
C VAL A 50 -13.36 2.60 2.18
N VAL A 51 -12.27 2.61 2.97
CA VAL A 51 -12.27 2.12 4.35
C VAL A 51 -13.23 2.95 5.22
N VAL A 52 -13.21 4.28 5.08
CA VAL A 52 -14.17 5.16 5.78
C VAL A 52 -15.62 4.85 5.35
N GLY A 53 -15.85 4.63 4.05
CA GLY A 53 -17.16 4.22 3.53
C GLY A 53 -17.63 2.88 4.09
N LEU A 54 -16.72 1.91 4.20
CA LEU A 54 -17.00 0.59 4.80
C LEU A 54 -17.38 0.72 6.28
N ILE A 55 -16.58 1.43 7.08
CA ILE A 55 -16.84 1.63 8.52
C ILE A 55 -18.22 2.23 8.76
N LYS A 56 -18.64 3.20 7.93
CA LYS A 56 -19.97 3.83 8.03
C LYS A 56 -21.13 2.87 7.74
N GLN A 57 -20.89 1.82 6.95
CA GLN A 57 -21.90 0.81 6.62
C GLN A 57 -22.03 -0.29 7.67
N ILE A 58 -20.97 -0.53 8.47
CA ILE A 58 -20.93 -1.60 9.48
C ILE A 58 -22.12 -1.56 10.47
N PRO A 59 -22.52 -0.41 11.05
CA PRO A 59 -23.66 -0.38 11.98
C PRO A 59 -24.96 -0.89 11.33
N GLY A 60 -25.23 -0.47 10.09
CA GLY A 60 -26.41 -0.93 9.34
C GLY A 60 -26.36 -2.42 9.03
N ALA A 61 -25.19 -2.96 8.66
CA ALA A 61 -25.03 -4.38 8.37
C ALA A 61 -25.16 -5.27 9.62
N LEU A 62 -24.63 -4.79 10.75
CA LEU A 62 -24.65 -5.52 12.02
C LEU A 62 -25.91 -5.25 12.87
N HIS A 63 -26.82 -4.41 12.38
CA HIS A 63 -28.04 -4.00 13.10
C HIS A 63 -27.72 -3.38 14.48
N LEU A 64 -26.66 -2.57 14.54
CA LEU A 64 -26.20 -1.82 15.72
C LEU A 64 -26.77 -0.41 15.76
#